data_AF-A0A931Z3T2-F1
#
_entry.id   AF-A0A931Z3T2-F1
#
_cell.length_a   1.000
_cell.length_b   1.000
_cell.length_c   1.000
_cell.angle_alpha   90.00
_cell.angle_beta   90.00
_cell.angle_gamma   90.00
#
_symmetry.space_group_name_H-M   'P 1'
#
loop_
_entity.id
_entity.type
_entity.pdbx_description
1 polymer ?
#
loop_
_entity_poly.entity_id
_entity_poly.type
_entity_poly.pdbx_seq_one_letter_code
_entity_poly.pdbx_strand_id
1 'polypeptide(L)'
;MRGLTRADTTRDFFLTDIPLDGYNTDRVEISRGPNAMLFGLGSPAGIINSNLIKARLDRNKGQVEFKYGSNDTHRETLDYNHVLIEDKLAVRIAGLTGEEKYRQNFSFIKDKRGFATATWKPFTNTTIRTHGEWARQDSN
;
A
#
# COMPACT_ATOMS: atom_id res chain seq x y z
N MET A 1 9.21 -14.30 -14.73
CA MET A 1 9.16 -13.22 -15.74
C MET A 1 10.11 -13.59 -16.88
N ARG A 2 9.69 -13.46 -18.14
CA ARG A 2 10.48 -13.90 -19.31
C ARG A 2 11.28 -12.74 -19.91
N GLY A 3 12.45 -12.44 -19.34
CA GLY A 3 13.61 -11.83 -20.03
C GLY A 3 13.51 -10.49 -20.77
N LEU A 4 12.34 -9.84 -20.87
CA LEU A 4 12.14 -8.62 -21.64
C LEU A 4 11.27 -7.65 -20.84
N THR A 5 11.86 -6.50 -20.46
CA THR A 5 11.26 -5.31 -19.84
C THR A 5 10.49 -5.53 -18.53
N ARG A 6 10.71 -4.67 -17.52
CA ARG A 6 9.96 -4.74 -16.26
C ARG A 6 8.47 -4.47 -16.53
N ALA A 7 7.59 -5.19 -15.84
CA ALA A 7 6.17 -4.86 -15.84
C ALA A 7 5.97 -3.50 -15.16
N ASP A 8 5.02 -2.71 -15.66
CA ASP A 8 4.72 -1.42 -15.03
C ASP A 8 4.04 -1.67 -13.69
N THR A 9 4.47 -0.93 -12.67
CA THR A 9 3.85 -0.98 -11.34
C THR A 9 2.86 0.16 -11.22
N THR A 10 1.65 -0.17 -10.79
CA THR A 10 0.57 0.79 -10.61
C THR A 10 -0.05 0.68 -9.22
N ARG A 11 -0.68 1.78 -8.80
CA ARG A 11 -1.40 1.90 -7.55
C ARG A 11 -2.79 2.45 -7.84
N ASP A 12 -3.81 1.62 -7.58
CA ASP A 12 -5.17 1.86 -8.09
C ASP A 12 -5.17 2.27 -9.59
N PHE A 13 -4.34 1.59 -10.39
CA PHE A 13 -4.12 1.81 -11.83
C PHE A 13 -3.42 3.10 -12.26
N PHE A 14 -2.91 3.90 -11.32
CA PHE A 14 -2.00 5.02 -11.62
C PHE A 14 -0.55 4.55 -11.57
N LEU A 15 0.27 4.95 -12.54
CA LEU A 15 1.71 4.63 -12.55
C LEU A 15 2.38 5.18 -11.29
N THR A 16 3.21 4.36 -10.65
CA THR A 16 3.98 4.75 -9.46
C THR A 16 5.35 4.09 -9.45
N ASP A 17 6.33 4.80 -8.91
CA ASP A 17 7.66 4.30 -8.58
C ASP A 17 7.79 3.94 -7.08
N ILE A 18 6.72 4.14 -6.29
CA ILE A 18 6.70 3.84 -4.87
C ILE A 18 6.70 2.32 -4.67
N PRO A 19 7.67 1.75 -3.92
CA PRO A 19 7.75 0.31 -3.69
C PRO A 19 6.50 -0.23 -2.98
N LEU A 20 5.96 -1.33 -3.52
CA LEU A 20 4.84 -2.06 -2.94
C LEU A 20 5.17 -2.56 -1.53
N ASP A 21 4.26 -2.30 -0.59
CA ASP A 21 4.35 -2.84 0.76
C ASP A 21 2.97 -3.30 1.25
N GLY A 22 2.92 -4.41 1.99
CA GLY A 22 1.68 -5.00 2.49
C GLY A 22 0.94 -4.18 3.55
N TYR A 23 1.59 -3.24 4.24
CA TYR A 23 0.97 -2.50 5.36
C TYR A 23 -0.25 -1.66 4.94
N ASN A 24 -0.28 -1.20 3.69
CA ASN A 24 -1.37 -0.40 3.14
C ASN A 24 -2.00 -1.00 1.87
N THR A 25 -1.69 -2.26 1.55
CA THR A 25 -2.18 -2.95 0.35
C THR A 25 -3.28 -3.95 0.72
N ASP A 26 -4.44 -3.85 0.06
CA ASP A 26 -5.56 -4.80 0.21
C ASP A 26 -5.35 -6.05 -0.64
N ARG A 27 -4.94 -5.86 -1.90
CA ARG A 27 -4.65 -6.95 -2.84
C ARG A 27 -3.69 -6.50 -3.94
N VAL A 28 -3.02 -7.47 -4.54
CA VAL A 28 -2.17 -7.28 -5.72
C VAL A 28 -2.79 -8.02 -6.90
N GLU A 29 -2.92 -7.32 -8.03
CA GLU A 29 -3.46 -7.83 -9.27
C GLU A 29 -2.36 -7.85 -10.33
N ILE A 30 -2.20 -8.98 -11.01
CA ILE A 30 -1.16 -9.16 -12.04
C ILE A 30 -1.86 -9.44 -13.36
N SER A 31 -1.79 -8.51 -14.29
CA SER A 31 -2.24 -8.73 -15.66
C SER A 31 -1.04 -9.02 -16.54
N ARG A 32 -1.03 -10.20 -17.17
CA ARG A 32 0.08 -10.67 -18.01
C ARG A 32 -0.20 -10.35 -19.46
N GLY A 33 0.76 -9.69 -20.12
CA GLY A 33 0.69 -9.36 -21.55
C GLY A 33 0.16 -7.96 -21.85
N PRO A 34 0.14 -7.57 -23.14
CA PRO A 34 -0.17 -6.21 -23.56
C PRO A 34 -1.62 -5.85 -23.21
N ASN A 35 -1.82 -4.79 -22.41
CA ASN A 35 -3.14 -4.28 -22.04
C ASN A 35 -3.28 -2.79 -22.39
N ALA A 36 -2.96 -2.44 -23.65
CA ALA A 36 -2.93 -1.05 -24.10
C ALA A 36 -4.30 -0.36 -24.06
N MET A 37 -5.40 -1.12 -24.20
CA MET A 37 -6.78 -0.59 -24.17
C MET A 37 -7.21 -0.04 -22.80
N LEU A 38 -6.68 -0.60 -21.70
CA LEU A 38 -7.05 -0.21 -20.34
C LEU A 38 -6.03 0.75 -19.70
N PHE A 39 -4.78 0.73 -20.17
CA PHE A 39 -3.66 1.36 -19.46
C PHE A 39 -2.74 2.23 -20.36
N GLY A 40 -3.10 2.46 -21.63
CA GLY A 40 -2.32 3.32 -22.54
C GLY A 40 -1.04 2.66 -23.06
N LEU A 41 0.06 3.43 -23.19
CA LEU A 41 1.40 2.92 -23.53
C LEU A 41 1.99 2.10 -22.36
N GLY A 42 1.31 1.02 -21.96
CA GLY A 42 1.77 0.08 -20.94
C GLY A 42 2.78 -0.90 -21.52
N SER A 43 3.76 -1.28 -20.71
CA SER A 43 4.77 -2.29 -21.01
C SER A 43 4.13 -3.55 -21.61
N PRO A 44 4.68 -4.13 -22.70
CA PRO A 44 4.19 -5.38 -23.28
C PRO A 44 4.28 -6.57 -22.29
N ALA A 45 5.04 -6.42 -21.20
CA ALA A 45 5.10 -7.39 -20.10
C ALA A 45 3.81 -7.43 -19.25
N GLY A 46 2.95 -6.40 -19.35
CA GLY A 46 1.74 -6.24 -18.55
C GLY A 46 1.94 -5.32 -17.35
N ILE A 47 0.98 -5.36 -16.41
CA ILE A 47 0.94 -4.49 -15.23
C ILE A 47 0.84 -5.28 -13.93
N ILE A 48 1.43 -4.72 -12.88
CA ILE A 48 1.24 -5.15 -11.49
C ILE A 48 0.53 -4.00 -10.77
N ASN A 49 -0.75 -4.19 -10.46
CA ASN A 49 -1.57 -3.20 -9.78
C ASN A 49 -1.71 -3.53 -8.29
N SER A 50 -1.50 -2.54 -7.44
CA SER A 50 -1.70 -2.64 -5.99
C SER A 50 -2.93 -1.84 -5.61
N ASN A 51 -3.97 -2.51 -5.12
CA ASN A 51 -5.15 -1.83 -4.60
C ASN A 51 -4.92 -1.48 -3.13
N LEU A 52 -5.16 -0.23 -2.77
CA LEU A 52 -4.95 0.22 -1.41
C LEU A 52 -6.09 -0.14 -0.48
N ILE A 53 -5.74 -0.28 0.80
CA ILE A 53 -6.74 -0.37 1.86
C ILE A 53 -7.65 0.86 1.81
N LYS A 54 -8.93 0.64 2.04
CA LYS A 54 -9.97 1.68 1.98
C LYS A 54 -10.64 1.78 3.35
N ALA A 55 -11.09 2.99 3.69
CA ALA A 55 -11.91 3.17 4.88
C ALA A 55 -13.26 2.46 4.71
N ARG A 56 -13.63 1.68 5.72
CA ARG A 56 -14.83 0.84 5.76
C ARG A 56 -15.88 1.51 6.62
N LEU A 57 -17.08 1.64 6.08
CA LEU A 57 -18.21 2.33 6.72
C LEU A 57 -19.01 1.42 7.67
N ASP A 58 -18.82 0.10 7.56
CA ASP A 58 -19.63 -0.92 8.22
C ASP A 58 -19.14 -1.28 9.63
N ARG A 59 -17.88 -0.98 9.98
CA ARG A 59 -17.31 -1.38 11.27
C ARG A 59 -16.01 -0.66 11.63
N ASN A 60 -15.81 -0.48 12.93
CA ASN A 60 -14.50 -0.21 13.49
C ASN A 60 -13.65 -1.48 13.47
N LYS A 61 -12.37 -1.38 13.08
CA LYS A 61 -11.43 -2.52 13.13
C LYS A 61 -10.03 -2.01 13.33
N GLY A 62 -9.31 -2.59 14.30
CA GLY A 62 -7.89 -2.36 14.51
C GLY A 62 -7.09 -3.63 14.35
N GLN A 63 -5.87 -3.50 13.86
CA GLN A 63 -4.86 -4.55 13.80
C GLN A 63 -3.51 -3.94 14.11
N VAL A 64 -2.74 -4.63 14.94
CA VAL A 64 -1.33 -4.33 15.21
C VAL A 64 -0.56 -5.61 14.96
N GLU A 65 0.56 -5.50 14.26
CA GLU A 65 1.43 -6.62 13.96
C GLU A 65 2.86 -6.27 14.38
N PHE A 66 3.50 -7.18 15.09
CA PHE A 66 4.92 -7.10 15.46
C PHE A 66 5.64 -8.30 14.86
N LYS A 67 6.72 -8.06 14.13
CA LYS A 67 7.57 -9.08 13.52
C LYS A 67 9.00 -8.85 13.97
N TYR A 68 9.62 -9.90 14.47
CA TYR A 68 11.04 -9.94 14.83
C TYR A 68 11.71 -11.06 14.04
N GLY A 69 12.92 -10.79 13.55
CA GLY A 69 13.68 -11.70 12.69
C GLY A 69 15.14 -11.79 13.10
N SER A 70 15.89 -12.53 12.28
CA SER A 70 17.35 -12.64 12.43
C SER A 70 18.03 -11.28 12.36
N ASN A 71 19.25 -11.21 12.91
CA ASN A 71 20.09 -10.01 12.85
C ASN A 71 19.48 -8.77 13.54
N ASP A 72 18.59 -8.94 14.53
CA ASP A 72 17.92 -7.82 15.22
C ASP A 72 17.01 -6.99 14.29
N THR A 73 16.54 -7.62 13.20
CA THR A 73 15.54 -7.05 12.29
C THR A 73 14.18 -7.06 12.96
N HIS A 74 13.49 -5.92 12.93
CA HIS A 74 12.14 -5.79 13.47
C HIS A 74 11.26 -4.95 12.57
N ARG A 75 9.96 -5.21 12.64
CA ARG A 75 8.95 -4.54 11.85
C ARG A 75 7.62 -4.51 12.58
N GLU A 76 7.09 -3.30 12.72
CA GLU A 76 5.81 -3.05 13.36
C GLU A 76 4.86 -2.39 12.37
N THR A 77 3.63 -2.91 12.32
CA THR A 77 2.56 -2.28 11.55
C THR A 77 1.35 -2.01 12.43
N LEU A 78 0.69 -0.90 12.13
CA LEU A 78 -0.57 -0.49 12.72
C LEU A 78 -1.55 -0.26 11.58
N ASP A 79 -2.78 -0.73 11.75
CA ASP A 79 -3.89 -0.47 10.83
C ASP A 79 -5.16 -0.30 11.63
N TYR A 80 -5.78 0.87 11.52
CA TYR A 80 -6.99 1.19 12.27
C TYR A 80 -8.02 1.90 11.41
N ASN A 81 -9.20 1.30 11.34
CA ASN A 81 -10.39 1.83 10.69
C ASN A 81 -11.39 2.32 11.74
N HIS A 82 -11.85 3.55 11.55
CA HIS A 82 -12.85 4.18 12.41
C HIS A 82 -14.00 4.77 11.59
N VAL A 83 -15.22 4.38 11.94
CA VAL A 83 -16.47 4.91 11.41
C VAL A 83 -16.82 6.17 12.21
N LEU A 84 -16.77 7.32 11.55
CA LEU A 84 -17.13 8.62 12.14
C LEU A 84 -18.64 8.85 12.09
N ILE A 85 -19.28 8.43 11.00
CA ILE A 85 -20.72 8.46 10.80
C ILE A 85 -21.12 7.15 10.14
N GLU A 86 -21.97 6.37 10.80
CA GLU A 86 -22.45 5.08 10.31
C GLU A 86 -22.98 5.20 8.87
N ASP A 87 -22.54 4.28 8.00
CA ASP A 87 -22.84 4.23 6.57
C ASP A 87 -22.49 5.46 5.73
N LYS A 88 -21.92 6.52 6.31
CA LYS A 88 -21.65 7.79 5.62
C LYS A 88 -20.20 8.23 5.62
N LEU A 89 -19.48 8.12 6.73
CA LEU A 89 -18.12 8.62 6.82
C LEU A 89 -17.24 7.69 7.66
N ALA A 90 -16.12 7.26 7.08
CA ALA A 90 -15.08 6.54 7.79
C ALA A 90 -13.70 7.03 7.40
N VAL A 91 -12.77 6.90 8.33
CA VAL A 91 -11.34 7.14 8.15
C VAL A 91 -10.57 5.89 8.51
N ARG A 92 -9.43 5.69 7.86
CA ARG A 92 -8.52 4.59 8.16
C ARG A 92 -7.10 5.09 8.07
N ILE A 93 -6.30 4.74 9.05
CA ILE A 93 -4.88 5.04 9.13
C ILE A 93 -4.11 3.72 9.16
N ALA A 94 -2.97 3.69 8.48
CA ALA A 94 -2.02 2.62 8.59
C ALA A 94 -0.60 3.19 8.72
N GLY A 95 0.24 2.49 9.46
CA GLY A 95 1.61 2.89 9.73
C GLY A 95 2.53 1.69 9.67
N LEU A 96 3.76 1.97 9.25
CA LEU A 96 4.86 1.02 9.23
C LEU A 96 6.08 1.69 9.84
N THR A 97 6.74 0.98 10.75
CA THR A 97 8.11 1.27 11.14
C THR A 97 8.88 -0.04 11.14
N GLY A 98 10.14 0.00 10.73
CA GLY A 98 10.99 -1.18 10.76
C GLY A 98 12.44 -0.86 10.51
N GLU A 99 13.29 -1.76 10.98
CA GLU A 99 14.73 -1.74 10.74
C GLU A 99 15.17 -3.13 10.28
N GLU A 100 15.78 -3.21 9.12
CA GLU A 100 16.35 -4.43 8.55
C GLU A 100 17.87 -4.34 8.58
N LYS A 101 18.52 -5.34 9.18
CA LYS A 101 19.99 -5.43 9.32
C LYS A 101 20.52 -6.64 8.56
N TYR A 102 21.52 -6.43 7.73
CA TYR A 102 22.11 -7.49 6.90
C TYR A 102 23.33 -8.15 7.56
N ARG A 103 23.72 -9.33 7.07
CA ARG A 103 24.92 -10.07 7.53
C ARG A 103 26.24 -9.36 7.19
N GLN A 104 26.22 -8.41 6.27
CA GLN A 104 27.38 -7.59 5.91
C GLN A 104 27.52 -6.47 6.93
N ASN A 105 28.66 -6.40 7.63
CA ASN A 105 28.88 -5.45 8.72
C ASN A 105 28.51 -4.02 8.29
N PHE A 106 27.67 -3.35 9.11
CA PHE A 106 27.26 -1.94 9.05
C PHE A 106 26.16 -1.50 8.06
N SER A 107 25.53 -2.41 7.29
CA SER A 107 24.40 -1.98 6.43
C SER A 107 23.03 -2.25 7.08
N PHE A 108 22.24 -1.18 7.19
CA PHE A 108 20.88 -1.20 7.73
C PHE A 108 19.94 -0.41 6.83
N ILE A 109 18.68 -0.81 6.78
CA ILE A 109 17.59 -0.06 6.16
C ILE A 109 16.56 0.27 7.24
N LYS A 110 16.32 1.56 7.46
CA LYS A 110 15.24 2.07 8.29
C LYS A 110 14.11 2.53 7.39
N ASP A 111 12.92 2.01 7.62
CA ASP A 111 11.74 2.35 6.84
C ASP A 111 10.63 2.84 7.78
N LYS A 112 10.13 4.04 7.51
CA LYS A 112 9.00 4.65 8.20
C LYS A 112 8.00 5.14 7.19
N ARG A 113 6.77 4.60 7.25
CA ARG A 113 5.70 4.98 6.33
C ARG A 113 4.40 5.22 7.08
N GLY A 114 3.62 6.15 6.56
CA GLY A 114 2.28 6.48 7.01
C GLY A 114 1.33 6.52 5.83
N PHE A 115 0.14 5.99 6.02
CA PHE A 115 -0.94 5.99 5.04
C PHE A 115 -2.24 6.41 5.72
N ALA A 116 -3.01 7.26 5.05
CA ALA A 116 -4.34 7.65 5.52
C ALA A 116 -5.33 7.62 4.36
N THR A 117 -6.54 7.17 4.63
CA THR A 117 -7.65 7.19 3.66
C THR A 117 -8.96 7.55 4.34
N ALA A 118 -9.83 8.23 3.59
CA ALA A 118 -11.19 8.53 3.98
C ALA A 118 -12.16 8.03 2.91
N THR A 119 -13.33 7.58 3.35
CA THR A 119 -14.46 7.25 2.48
C THR A 119 -15.68 8.01 2.97
N TRP A 120 -16.29 8.79 2.09
CA TRP A 120 -17.45 9.62 2.37
C TRP A 120 -18.57 9.37 1.37
N LYS A 121 -19.77 9.11 1.88
CA LYS A 121 -21.02 8.94 1.13
C LYS A 121 -22.00 10.06 1.52
N PRO A 122 -21.92 11.25 0.88
CA PRO A 122 -22.85 12.34 1.16
C PRO A 122 -24.28 12.01 0.73
N PHE A 123 -24.44 11.27 -0.37
CA PHE A 123 -25.72 10.85 -0.94
C PHE A 123 -25.67 9.35 -1.27
N THR A 124 -26.83 8.72 -1.47
CA THR A 124 -26.94 7.27 -1.76
C THR A 124 -26.14 6.83 -2.99
N ASN A 125 -25.98 7.71 -3.97
CA ASN A 125 -25.35 7.40 -5.26
C ASN A 125 -23.94 8.01 -5.43
N THR A 126 -23.41 8.67 -4.40
CA THR A 126 -22.12 9.36 -4.48
C THR A 126 -21.19 8.81 -3.41
N THR A 127 -20.03 8.30 -3.83
CA THR A 127 -18.96 7.88 -2.90
C THR A 127 -17.68 8.59 -3.28
N ILE A 128 -17.15 9.40 -2.36
CA ILE A 128 -15.88 10.09 -2.48
C ILE A 128 -14.86 9.30 -1.66
N ARG A 129 -13.72 8.99 -2.25
CA ARG A 129 -12.60 8.34 -1.58
C ARG A 129 -11.34 9.14 -1.81
N THR A 130 -10.62 9.40 -0.73
CA THR A 130 -9.34 10.08 -0.77
C THR A 130 -8.33 9.26 0.00
N HIS A 131 -7.08 9.35 -0.40
CA HIS A 131 -5.98 8.76 0.33
C HIS A 131 -4.70 9.58 0.12
N GLY A 132 -3.76 9.41 1.02
CA GLY A 132 -2.43 10.00 0.96
C GLY A 132 -1.43 9.10 1.67
N GLU A 133 -0.19 9.15 1.20
CA GLU A 133 0.91 8.39 1.79
C GLU A 133 2.14 9.27 2.01
N TRP A 134 2.89 8.92 3.02
CA TRP A 134 4.18 9.49 3.34
C TRP A 134 5.15 8.34 3.64
N ALA A 135 6.35 8.41 3.10
CA ALA A 135 7.39 7.41 3.32
C ALA A 135 8.73 8.10 3.49
N ARG A 136 9.54 7.57 4.40
CA ARG A 136 10.94 7.93 4.58
C ARG A 136 11.74 6.65 4.77
N GLN A 137 12.74 6.47 3.91
CA GLN A 137 13.67 5.36 3.97
C GLN A 137 15.09 5.93 4.10
N ASP A 138 15.80 5.50 5.14
CA ASP A 138 17.19 5.85 5.37
C ASP A 138 18.02 4.56 5.34
N SER A 139 19.13 4.54 4.59
CA SER A 139 20.03 3.39 4.48
C SER A 139 21.49 3.81 4.56
N ASN A 140 22.35 2.93 5.07
CA ASN A 140 23.81 3.09 5.10
C ASN A 140 24.53 1.86 4.54
#